data_AF-A0A2E6DTD0-F1
#
_entry.id   AF-A0A2E6DTD0-F1
#
_cell.length_a   1.000
_cell.length_b   1.000
_cell.length_c   1.000
_cell.angle_alpha   90.00
_cell.angle_beta   90.00
_cell.angle_gamma   90.00
#
_symmetry.space_group_name_H-M   'P 1'
#
loop_
_entity.id
_entity.type
_entity.pdbx_description
1 polymer ?
#
loop_
_entity_poly.entity_id
_entity_poly.type
_entity_poly.pdbx_seq_one_letter_code
_entity_poly.pdbx_strand_id
1 'polypeptide(L)'
;MLPSVAFTMQPDAPHPTPTPRVVGMAQQPLDSQVRQVAHQPGTTFVLQEAVPLSPAPSNLQMARPSKPWRMYGRIVGLVILLFAFEIMFYEGWYYSIYDDASFGAMSFICAIPCLLWVVAIRKPRAVLLERAVPDSSGKQLHVITVHNGSLQTPMPTRFDRHLIRDDSILDVPSTMASWGVFALTILCSIGLWSLIFLGDEGTQAIATMALIPVIIVGFSIPVMAWWSHSTNRIGLPTRRRDAETWLIAGIFSAIPALFINSIFFPELVLLINPDISFENLEHLIVVISAPVGEEICKGLAIVFFASKIKSPKHGFQIGFTVGLGFAILENLMYVGGTAGSPVTIFIRGIGSIPGHAVWTGLTGGAIGWTLMQRRASQLHKAAQAGIQIKPPETQSAQWKLIDNKTGAVMDTPGQEMQSGVAVGPSGVEIWRPVENIIQKDPVLKIPLPKNVALALLLAMIGHASWNGTFTAFGIYATSSGMSLMVEVALTIFIMAAMILGVLVIGTGLLHSVRTAPDGSEVDDYQSQLATITAENQA
;
A
#
# COMPACT_ATOMS: atom_id res chain seq x y z
N MET A 1 -21.18 27.14 -39.22
CA MET A 1 -20.80 28.47 -38.71
C MET A 1 -19.54 28.30 -37.87
N LEU A 2 -18.46 28.92 -38.34
CA LEU A 2 -17.11 29.04 -37.74
C LEU A 2 -17.12 29.93 -36.47
N PRO A 3 -16.02 30.03 -35.67
CA PRO A 3 -14.65 29.68 -36.03
C PRO A 3 -13.82 28.83 -35.06
N SER A 4 -12.93 28.04 -35.66
CA SER A 4 -11.67 27.56 -35.11
C SER A 4 -10.62 28.68 -35.08
N VAL A 5 -9.67 28.63 -34.14
CA VAL A 5 -8.37 29.28 -34.32
C VAL A 5 -7.27 28.31 -33.89
N ALA A 6 -6.50 27.88 -34.90
CA ALA A 6 -5.21 27.23 -34.74
C ALA A 6 -4.13 28.30 -34.49
N PHE A 7 -3.08 27.96 -33.72
CA PHE A 7 -1.85 28.76 -33.69
C PHE A 7 -0.67 27.89 -34.10
N THR A 8 -0.06 28.28 -35.22
CA THR A 8 1.22 27.81 -35.76
C THR A 8 2.39 28.43 -34.98
N MET A 9 3.40 27.63 -34.67
CA MET A 9 4.70 28.07 -34.15
C MET A 9 5.69 28.32 -35.29
N GLN A 10 6.39 29.46 -35.29
CA GLN A 10 7.80 29.57 -35.68
C GLN A 10 8.46 30.79 -34.98
N PRO A 11 9.80 30.81 -34.84
CA PRO A 11 10.52 31.45 -33.75
C PRO A 11 11.17 32.80 -34.11
N ASP A 12 11.76 33.42 -33.08
CA ASP A 12 12.73 34.54 -33.09
C ASP A 12 12.21 35.99 -33.07
N ALA A 13 12.00 36.53 -31.86
CA ALA A 13 12.53 37.83 -31.38
C ALA A 13 12.14 38.09 -29.89
N PRO A 14 12.96 38.80 -29.09
CA PRO A 14 12.90 38.76 -27.63
C PRO A 14 12.10 39.92 -27.02
N HIS A 15 11.16 39.66 -26.10
CA HIS A 15 10.56 40.67 -25.19
C HIS A 15 9.77 40.01 -24.03
N PRO A 16 9.49 40.75 -22.93
CA PRO A 16 10.09 40.61 -21.60
C PRO A 16 9.35 39.64 -20.66
N THR A 17 10.04 39.24 -19.58
CA THR A 17 9.58 38.37 -18.49
C THR A 17 8.20 38.74 -17.90
N PRO A 18 7.25 37.79 -17.78
CA PRO A 18 5.98 38.04 -17.10
C PRO A 18 6.11 37.83 -15.58
N THR A 19 5.69 38.83 -14.82
CA THR A 19 5.41 38.75 -13.37
C THR A 19 4.32 37.72 -13.05
N PRO A 20 4.43 36.94 -11.95
CA PRO A 20 3.46 35.91 -11.63
C PRO A 20 2.11 36.51 -11.19
N ARG A 21 1.05 36.10 -11.88
CA ARG A 21 -0.36 36.39 -11.57
C ARG A 21 -0.77 35.59 -10.33
N VAL A 22 -1.00 36.27 -9.20
CA VAL A 22 -1.67 35.69 -8.02
C VAL A 22 -3.16 35.64 -8.32
N VAL A 23 -3.72 34.45 -8.49
CA VAL A 23 -5.16 34.23 -8.55
C VAL A 23 -5.71 34.35 -7.13
N GLY A 24 -6.40 35.46 -6.85
CA GLY A 24 -7.02 35.73 -5.56
C GLY A 24 -8.11 34.71 -5.24
N MET A 25 -8.00 34.07 -4.08
CA MET A 25 -9.16 33.50 -3.41
C MET A 25 -10.07 34.65 -2.99
N ALA A 26 -11.35 34.54 -3.33
CA ALA A 26 -12.39 35.48 -2.95
C ALA A 26 -12.38 35.70 -1.43
N GLN A 27 -12.06 36.92 -1.01
CA GLN A 27 -12.46 37.41 0.31
C GLN A 27 -13.99 37.51 0.30
N GLN A 28 -14.66 36.67 1.08
CA GLN A 28 -16.06 36.90 1.40
C GLN A 28 -16.18 38.24 2.14
N PRO A 29 -17.23 39.06 1.88
CA PRO A 29 -17.46 40.26 2.65
C PRO A 29 -17.83 39.84 4.08
N LEU A 30 -17.09 40.33 5.07
CA LEU A 30 -17.54 40.24 6.47
C LEU A 30 -18.76 41.15 6.61
N ASP A 31 -19.92 40.54 6.79
CA ASP A 31 -21.14 41.24 7.18
C ASP A 31 -20.91 41.99 8.50
N SER A 32 -21.31 43.25 8.46
CA SER A 32 -21.29 44.23 9.52
C SER A 32 -22.17 43.83 10.71
N GLN A 33 -21.58 43.31 11.78
CA GLN A 33 -22.04 43.55 13.15
C GLN A 33 -20.85 43.72 14.09
N VAL A 34 -20.28 44.92 14.08
CA VAL A 34 -19.36 45.38 15.11
C VAL A 34 -20.15 45.52 16.42
N ARG A 35 -20.02 44.56 17.32
CA ARG A 35 -20.42 44.75 18.73
C ARG A 35 -19.38 45.69 19.34
N GLN A 36 -19.71 46.98 19.39
CA GLN A 36 -18.89 48.01 20.02
C GLN A 36 -18.68 47.66 21.50
N VAL A 37 -17.44 47.28 21.84
CA VAL A 37 -16.96 47.35 23.22
C VAL A 37 -16.31 48.73 23.35
N ALA A 38 -16.94 49.61 24.14
CA ALA A 38 -16.47 50.98 24.35
C ALA A 38 -15.14 50.98 25.12
N HIS A 39 -14.05 51.51 24.55
CA HIS A 39 -12.77 51.72 25.26
C HIS A 39 -12.00 52.98 24.82
N GLN A 40 -11.10 53.41 25.70
CA GLN A 40 -10.46 54.73 25.80
C GLN A 40 -9.69 55.22 24.56
N PRO A 41 -9.59 56.55 24.33
CA PRO A 41 -8.86 57.12 23.21
C PRO A 41 -7.34 57.00 23.43
N GLY A 42 -6.65 56.27 22.55
CA GLY A 42 -5.18 56.28 22.49
C GLY A 42 -4.49 54.93 22.26
N THR A 43 -5.21 53.80 22.24
CA THR A 43 -4.62 52.48 21.95
C THR A 43 -5.22 51.88 20.69
N THR A 44 -4.51 51.99 19.57
CA THR A 44 -4.78 51.18 18.38
C THR A 44 -4.27 49.76 18.64
N PHE A 45 -5.18 48.81 18.86
CA PHE A 45 -4.83 47.40 18.86
C PHE A 45 -4.40 47.02 17.44
N VAL A 46 -3.10 46.91 17.21
CA VAL A 46 -2.58 46.34 15.97
C VAL A 46 -2.85 44.84 16.04
N LEU A 47 -3.80 44.36 15.22
CA LEU A 47 -3.99 42.94 15.01
C LEU A 47 -2.68 42.38 14.46
N GLN A 48 -2.04 41.51 15.23
CA GLN A 48 -0.79 40.90 14.82
C GLN A 48 -1.05 40.04 13.60
N GLU A 49 -0.39 40.36 12.48
CA GLU A 49 -0.53 39.58 11.26
C GLU A 49 0.00 38.16 11.45
N ALA A 50 -0.66 37.20 10.81
CA ALA A 50 -0.24 35.82 10.87
C ALA A 50 1.10 35.62 10.15
N VAL A 51 2.01 34.86 10.78
CA VAL A 51 3.33 34.54 10.22
C VAL A 51 3.18 33.88 8.83
N PRO A 52 3.93 34.27 7.79
CA PRO A 52 3.82 33.65 6.47
C PRO A 52 4.19 32.15 6.50
N LEU A 53 3.70 31.41 5.50
CA LEU A 53 4.03 29.99 5.37
C LEU A 53 5.51 29.81 5.03
N SER A 54 6.14 28.85 5.69
CA SER A 54 7.54 28.47 5.48
C SER A 54 7.67 26.95 5.23
N PRO A 55 8.74 26.48 4.56
CA PRO A 55 9.00 25.06 4.39
C PRO A 55 9.13 24.35 5.74
N ALA A 56 8.56 23.16 5.84
CA ALA A 56 8.70 22.35 7.04
C ALA A 56 10.14 21.82 7.20
N PRO A 57 10.65 21.74 8.45
CA PRO A 57 11.88 21.02 8.75
C PRO A 57 11.84 19.57 8.25
N SER A 58 12.96 19.05 7.77
CA SER A 58 13.07 17.69 7.22
C SER A 58 12.79 16.58 8.24
N ASN A 59 12.93 16.88 9.53
CA ASN A 59 12.69 15.96 10.66
C ASN A 59 11.27 16.05 11.25
N LEU A 60 10.39 16.85 10.67
CA LEU A 60 9.03 17.06 11.18
C LEU A 60 8.11 15.90 10.76
N GLN A 61 7.64 15.10 11.73
CA GLN A 61 6.61 14.07 11.49
C GLN A 61 5.35 14.39 12.32
N MET A 62 4.18 14.13 11.74
CA MET A 62 2.90 14.28 12.42
C MET A 62 2.33 12.92 12.79
N ALA A 63 2.09 12.71 14.08
CA ALA A 63 1.34 11.58 14.59
C ALA A 63 -0.15 11.97 14.76
N ARG A 64 -1.06 10.99 14.69
CA ARG A 64 -2.52 11.21 14.74
C ARG A 64 -3.20 10.07 15.48
N PRO A 65 -4.38 10.30 16.08
CA PRO A 65 -5.20 9.22 16.59
C PRO A 65 -5.61 8.26 15.45
N SER A 66 -5.42 6.97 15.69
CA SER A 66 -5.71 5.89 14.75
C SER A 66 -7.21 5.77 14.44
N LYS A 67 -7.55 5.61 13.15
CA LYS A 67 -8.91 5.32 12.66
C LYS A 67 -8.85 4.20 11.59
N PRO A 68 -8.51 2.96 11.99
CA PRO A 68 -8.16 1.89 11.06
C PRO A 68 -9.32 1.49 10.14
N TRP A 69 -10.55 1.43 10.66
CA TRP A 69 -11.73 1.06 9.86
C TRP A 69 -12.13 2.12 8.81
N ARG A 70 -11.82 3.40 9.06
CA ARG A 70 -11.99 4.46 8.06
C ARG A 70 -10.98 4.32 6.93
N MET A 71 -9.76 3.86 7.24
CA MET A 71 -8.77 3.55 6.24
C MET A 71 -9.18 2.34 5.39
N TYR A 72 -9.66 1.27 6.03
CA TYR A 72 -10.22 0.09 5.36
C TYR A 72 -11.29 0.48 4.34
N GLY A 73 -12.34 1.21 4.74
CA GLY A 73 -13.42 1.60 3.82
C GLY A 73 -12.91 2.42 2.63
N ARG A 74 -11.88 3.26 2.83
CA ARG A 74 -11.26 4.00 1.73
C ARG A 74 -10.50 3.09 0.76
N ILE A 75 -9.74 2.11 1.28
CA ILE A 75 -9.01 1.16 0.43
C ILE A 75 -9.99 0.33 -0.38
N VAL A 76 -11.04 -0.21 0.26
CA VAL A 76 -12.07 -1.01 -0.43
C VAL A 76 -12.75 -0.21 -1.54
N GLY A 77 -13.16 1.03 -1.26
CA GLY A 77 -13.76 1.89 -2.29
C GLY A 77 -12.80 2.16 -3.46
N LEU A 78 -11.52 2.35 -3.17
CA LEU A 78 -10.50 2.53 -4.20
C LEU A 78 -10.27 1.25 -5.02
N VAL A 79 -10.28 0.08 -4.40
CA VAL A 79 -10.14 -1.22 -5.08
C VAL A 79 -11.31 -1.48 -6.00
N ILE A 80 -12.56 -1.23 -5.56
CA ILE A 80 -13.75 -1.40 -6.39
C ILE A 80 -13.71 -0.50 -7.63
N LEU A 81 -13.30 0.76 -7.45
CA LEU A 81 -13.18 1.71 -8.58
C LEU A 81 -12.08 1.30 -9.56
N LEU A 82 -10.93 0.85 -9.05
CA LEU A 82 -9.84 0.36 -9.90
C LEU A 82 -10.25 -0.93 -10.61
N PHE A 83 -10.92 -1.86 -9.93
CA PHE A 83 -11.44 -3.07 -10.54
C PHE A 83 -12.40 -2.76 -11.69
N ALA A 84 -13.38 -1.87 -11.46
CA ALA A 84 -14.32 -1.45 -12.50
C ALA A 84 -13.59 -0.81 -13.68
N PHE A 85 -12.59 0.05 -13.42
CA PHE A 85 -11.75 0.64 -14.46
C PHE A 85 -11.00 -0.44 -15.26
N GLU A 86 -10.34 -1.38 -14.59
CA GLU A 86 -9.51 -2.39 -15.25
C GLU A 86 -10.31 -3.36 -16.10
N ILE A 87 -11.45 -3.84 -15.59
CA ILE A 87 -12.36 -4.70 -16.37
C ILE A 87 -12.87 -3.94 -17.58
N MET A 88 -13.41 -2.73 -17.42
CA MET A 88 -13.90 -1.94 -18.57
C MET A 88 -12.79 -1.60 -19.56
N PHE A 89 -11.58 -1.34 -19.08
CA PHE A 89 -10.42 -1.08 -19.94
C PHE A 89 -10.02 -2.32 -20.74
N TYR A 90 -9.96 -3.49 -20.10
CA TYR A 90 -9.67 -4.76 -20.75
C TYR A 90 -10.77 -5.13 -21.76
N GLU A 91 -12.04 -5.12 -21.35
CA GLU A 91 -13.20 -5.40 -22.21
C GLU A 91 -13.25 -4.43 -23.40
N GLY A 92 -12.94 -3.15 -23.17
CA GLY A 92 -12.84 -2.15 -24.23
C GLY A 92 -11.89 -2.58 -25.36
N TRP A 93 -10.72 -3.10 -25.01
CA TRP A 93 -9.77 -3.64 -25.98
C TRP A 93 -10.23 -4.97 -26.57
N TYR A 94 -10.69 -5.90 -25.74
CA TYR A 94 -11.11 -7.23 -26.16
C TYR A 94 -12.22 -7.16 -27.23
N TYR A 95 -13.30 -6.44 -26.97
CA TYR A 95 -14.40 -6.27 -27.93
C TYR A 95 -13.98 -5.49 -29.18
N SER A 96 -13.09 -4.50 -29.05
CA SER A 96 -12.61 -3.75 -30.22
C SER A 96 -11.77 -4.58 -31.18
N ILE A 97 -11.10 -5.62 -30.68
CA ILE A 97 -10.23 -6.49 -31.48
C ILE A 97 -11.02 -7.67 -32.07
N TYR A 98 -11.86 -8.30 -31.26
CA TYR A 98 -12.47 -9.60 -31.61
C TYR A 98 -13.96 -9.55 -31.97
N ASP A 99 -14.65 -8.44 -31.67
CA ASP A 99 -16.10 -8.38 -31.76
C ASP A 99 -16.58 -6.96 -32.15
N ASP A 100 -17.57 -6.37 -31.47
CA ASP A 100 -18.12 -5.06 -31.79
C ASP A 100 -17.29 -3.89 -31.20
N ALA A 101 -16.62 -3.16 -32.09
CA ALA A 101 -15.90 -1.93 -31.77
C ALA A 101 -16.75 -0.84 -31.09
N SER A 102 -18.08 -0.82 -31.33
CA SER A 102 -19.01 0.10 -30.68
C SER A 102 -19.14 -0.21 -29.19
N PHE A 103 -19.24 -1.49 -28.85
CA PHE A 103 -19.25 -1.96 -27.46
C PHE A 103 -17.90 -1.71 -26.79
N GLY A 104 -16.80 -1.93 -27.52
CA GLY A 104 -15.45 -1.59 -27.07
C GLY A 104 -15.30 -0.10 -26.72
N ALA A 105 -15.76 0.79 -27.61
CA ALA A 105 -15.77 2.23 -27.36
C ALA A 105 -16.62 2.63 -26.15
N MET A 106 -17.78 2.01 -25.95
CA MET A 106 -18.64 2.25 -24.79
C MET A 106 -17.94 1.86 -23.48
N SER A 107 -17.30 0.69 -23.44
CA SER A 107 -16.50 0.24 -22.30
C SER A 107 -15.42 1.25 -21.91
N PHE A 108 -14.68 1.81 -22.88
CA PHE A 108 -13.71 2.87 -22.59
C PHE A 108 -14.34 4.14 -22.03
N ILE A 109 -15.48 4.56 -22.57
CA ILE A 109 -16.23 5.73 -22.05
C ILE A 109 -16.64 5.50 -20.59
N CYS A 110 -17.11 4.30 -20.25
CA CYS A 110 -17.48 3.94 -18.88
C CYS A 110 -16.26 3.82 -17.94
N ALA A 111 -15.07 3.50 -18.45
CA ALA A 111 -13.85 3.44 -17.66
C ALA A 111 -13.37 4.82 -17.19
N ILE A 112 -13.56 5.87 -17.98
CA ILE A 112 -13.06 7.24 -17.70
C ILE A 112 -13.56 7.78 -16.34
N PRO A 113 -14.87 7.77 -16.02
CA PRO A 113 -15.37 8.21 -14.71
C PRO A 113 -14.72 7.49 -13.53
N CYS A 114 -14.47 6.17 -13.65
CA CYS A 114 -13.83 5.38 -12.60
C CYS A 114 -12.41 5.91 -12.32
N LEU A 115 -11.61 6.13 -13.37
CA LEU A 115 -10.26 6.67 -13.24
C LEU A 115 -10.25 8.09 -12.68
N LEU A 116 -11.14 8.97 -13.14
CA LEU A 116 -11.27 10.33 -12.62
C LEU A 116 -11.64 10.34 -11.14
N TRP A 117 -12.48 9.40 -10.70
CA TRP A 117 -12.84 9.26 -9.30
C TRP A 117 -11.67 8.76 -8.44
N VAL A 118 -10.88 7.81 -8.95
CA VAL A 118 -9.62 7.39 -8.28
C VAL A 118 -8.69 8.59 -8.09
N VAL A 119 -8.50 9.42 -9.12
CA VAL A 119 -7.69 10.65 -9.04
C VAL A 119 -8.25 11.61 -7.99
N ALA A 120 -9.58 11.78 -7.93
CA ALA A 120 -10.23 12.64 -6.95
C ALA A 120 -10.04 12.16 -5.50
N ILE A 121 -10.16 10.86 -5.24
CA ILE A 121 -9.95 10.25 -3.91
C ILE A 121 -8.48 10.33 -3.47
N ARG A 122 -7.55 10.29 -4.43
CA ARG A 122 -6.09 10.29 -4.19
C ARG A 122 -5.49 11.68 -3.99
N LYS A 123 -6.27 12.76 -4.10
CA LYS A 123 -5.75 14.12 -3.89
C LYS A 123 -5.12 14.23 -2.49
N PRO A 124 -3.84 14.65 -2.39
CA PRO A 124 -3.14 14.70 -1.12
C PRO A 124 -3.78 15.72 -0.20
N ARG A 125 -4.09 15.31 1.04
CA ARG A 125 -4.55 16.24 2.07
C ARG A 125 -3.37 17.04 2.58
N ALA A 126 -3.39 18.34 2.34
CA ALA A 126 -2.47 19.27 2.97
C ALA A 126 -2.95 19.55 4.40
N VAL A 127 -2.01 19.55 5.35
CA VAL A 127 -2.25 19.94 6.74
C VAL A 127 -1.49 21.22 6.98
N LEU A 128 -2.20 22.23 7.46
CA LEU A 128 -1.58 23.41 8.00
C LEU A 128 -1.10 23.09 9.42
N LEU A 129 0.21 23.08 9.61
CA LEU A 129 0.83 22.93 10.90
C LEU A 129 1.27 24.30 11.40
N GLU A 130 0.80 24.67 12.58
CA GLU A 130 1.22 25.86 13.30
C GLU A 130 1.95 25.39 14.56
N ARG A 131 3.24 25.72 14.71
CA ARG A 131 4.10 25.22 15.78
C ARG A 131 4.73 26.38 16.54
N ALA A 132 4.58 26.37 17.86
CA ALA A 132 5.33 27.24 18.77
C ALA A 132 6.59 26.52 19.28
N VAL A 133 7.76 27.12 19.12
CA VAL A 133 9.05 26.58 19.58
C VAL A 133 9.63 27.54 20.63
N PRO A 134 10.10 27.05 21.80
CA PRO A 134 10.78 27.91 22.77
C PRO A 134 11.91 28.72 22.13
N ASP A 135 11.86 30.03 22.29
CA ASP A 135 12.85 30.97 21.75
C ASP A 135 12.93 32.17 22.69
N SER A 136 14.11 32.41 23.27
CA SER A 136 14.34 33.53 24.18
C SER A 136 14.05 34.90 23.56
N SER A 137 14.10 35.00 22.23
CA SER A 137 13.76 36.21 21.45
C SER A 137 12.31 36.25 20.97
N GLY A 138 11.53 35.21 21.29
CA GLY A 138 10.16 35.02 20.83
C GLY A 138 9.12 35.86 21.55
N LYS A 139 7.84 35.59 21.26
CA LYS A 139 6.68 36.23 21.90
C LYS A 139 5.87 35.20 22.66
N GLN A 140 5.10 35.65 23.65
CA GLN A 140 4.16 34.80 24.39
C GLN A 140 2.78 34.72 23.75
N LEU A 141 2.43 35.67 22.86
CA LEU A 141 1.13 35.71 22.19
C LEU A 141 1.31 35.55 20.69
N HIS A 142 0.60 34.58 20.11
CA HIS A 142 0.62 34.27 18.68
C HIS A 142 -0.79 34.20 18.13
N VAL A 143 -0.98 34.64 16.88
CA VAL A 143 -2.28 34.52 16.21
C VAL A 143 -2.35 33.17 15.49
N ILE A 144 -3.43 32.44 15.75
CA ILE A 144 -3.72 31.15 15.11
C ILE A 144 -4.60 31.44 13.88
N THR A 145 -4.33 30.80 12.75
CA THR A 145 -5.13 31.05 11.52
C THR A 145 -6.19 30.01 11.25
N VAL A 146 -6.09 28.86 11.90
CA VAL A 146 -7.05 27.75 11.72
C VAL A 146 -8.39 28.05 12.42
N HIS A 147 -8.35 28.81 13.52
CA HIS A 147 -9.52 29.22 14.29
C HIS A 147 -9.34 30.70 14.70
N ASN A 148 -10.44 31.46 14.80
CA ASN A 148 -10.38 32.82 15.32
C ASN A 148 -9.93 32.80 16.78
N GLY A 149 -8.65 33.09 17.04
CA GLY A 149 -8.08 33.10 18.38
C GLY A 149 -6.57 33.35 18.40
N SER A 150 -6.04 33.37 19.62
CA SER A 150 -4.61 33.48 19.88
C SER A 150 -4.10 32.34 20.75
N LEU A 151 -2.87 31.91 20.49
CA LEU A 151 -2.13 30.99 21.34
C LEU A 151 -1.30 31.83 22.32
N GLN A 152 -1.57 31.70 23.62
CA GLN A 152 -0.71 32.24 24.65
C GLN A 152 0.19 31.13 25.21
N THR A 153 1.50 31.31 25.13
CA THR A 153 2.50 30.36 25.66
C THR A 153 3.05 30.84 27.00
N PRO A 154 3.36 29.94 27.95
CA PRO A 154 3.87 30.32 29.28
C PRO A 154 5.28 30.91 29.23
N MET A 155 6.01 30.71 28.13
CA MET A 155 7.34 31.25 27.87
C MET A 155 7.41 31.87 26.48
N PRO A 156 8.38 32.76 26.20
CA PRO A 156 8.63 33.27 24.85
C PRO A 156 8.87 32.14 23.84
N THR A 157 8.14 32.18 22.73
CA THR A 157 8.22 31.18 21.66
C THR A 157 8.26 31.84 20.28
N ARG A 158 8.92 31.19 19.32
CA ARG A 158 8.82 31.49 17.89
C ARG A 158 7.68 30.68 17.29
N PHE A 159 6.83 31.33 16.50
CA PHE A 159 5.67 30.68 15.86
C PHE A 159 5.95 30.44 14.39
N ASP A 160 6.00 29.18 14.00
CA ASP A 160 6.24 28.75 12.63
C ASP A 160 4.94 28.22 12.01
N ARG A 161 4.68 28.57 10.76
CA ARG A 161 3.55 28.05 9.97
C ARG A 161 4.07 27.27 8.77
N HIS A 162 3.65 26.03 8.65
CA HIS A 162 4.08 25.11 7.59
C HIS A 162 2.88 24.47 6.92
N LEU A 163 2.89 24.42 5.59
CA LEU A 163 1.96 23.57 4.83
C LEU A 163 2.65 22.25 4.53
N ILE A 164 2.22 21.20 5.21
CA ILE A 164 2.82 19.87 5.10
C ILE A 164 1.85 18.87 4.51
N ARG A 165 2.41 17.88 3.82
CA ARG A 165 1.62 16.74 3.34
C ARG A 165 1.33 15.81 4.51
N ASP A 166 0.18 15.14 4.46
CA ASP A 166 -0.13 14.04 5.35
C ASP A 166 0.86 12.87 5.17
N ASP A 167 1.85 12.79 6.05
CA ASP A 167 2.84 11.71 6.14
C ASP A 167 2.53 10.75 7.31
N SER A 168 1.26 10.58 7.67
CA SER A 168 0.86 9.63 8.73
C SER A 168 1.32 8.19 8.41
N ILE A 169 1.65 7.46 9.48
CA ILE A 169 1.96 6.03 9.41
C ILE A 169 0.68 5.25 9.03
N LEU A 170 0.87 4.17 8.29
CA LEU A 170 -0.16 3.21 7.93
C LEU A 170 -0.85 2.68 9.20
N ASP A 171 -2.17 2.83 9.26
CA ASP A 171 -2.99 2.40 10.39
C ASP A 171 -4.04 1.39 9.89
N VAL A 172 -3.72 0.11 10.02
CA VAL A 172 -4.56 -1.01 9.59
C VAL A 172 -5.29 -1.64 10.79
N PRO A 173 -6.48 -2.23 10.60
CA PRO A 173 -7.17 -2.93 11.68
C PRO A 173 -6.26 -3.99 12.32
N SER A 174 -6.47 -4.25 13.62
CA SER A 174 -5.68 -5.26 14.31
C SER A 174 -5.89 -6.63 13.67
N THR A 175 -4.84 -7.46 13.69
CA THR A 175 -4.85 -8.78 13.06
C THR A 175 -6.00 -9.63 13.59
N MET A 176 -6.21 -9.65 14.90
CA MET A 176 -7.29 -10.45 15.53
C MET A 176 -8.69 -9.93 15.20
N ALA A 177 -8.89 -8.61 15.19
CA ALA A 177 -10.19 -8.05 14.81
C ALA A 177 -10.53 -8.38 13.35
N SER A 178 -9.54 -8.30 12.45
CA SER A 178 -9.71 -8.65 11.04
C SER A 178 -10.10 -10.13 10.86
N TRP A 179 -9.40 -11.04 11.53
CA TRP A 179 -9.74 -12.47 11.48
C TRP A 179 -11.10 -12.80 12.12
N GLY A 180 -11.50 -12.09 13.19
CA GLY A 180 -12.83 -12.22 13.77
C GLY A 180 -13.95 -11.81 12.80
N VAL A 181 -13.78 -10.68 12.10
CA VAL A 181 -14.72 -10.24 11.05
C VAL A 181 -14.75 -11.23 9.89
N PHE A 182 -13.60 -11.77 9.50
CA PHE A 182 -13.53 -12.78 8.44
C PHE A 182 -14.26 -14.07 8.80
N ALA A 183 -14.05 -14.60 10.00
CA ALA A 183 -14.75 -15.79 10.49
C ALA A 183 -16.27 -15.59 10.53
N LEU A 184 -16.72 -14.42 11.02
CA LEU A 184 -18.14 -14.07 11.01
C LEU A 184 -18.69 -14.00 9.57
N THR A 185 -17.92 -13.45 8.63
CA THR A 185 -18.31 -13.35 7.21
C THR A 185 -18.52 -14.73 6.59
N ILE A 186 -17.65 -15.69 6.89
CA ILE A 186 -17.81 -17.08 6.43
C ILE A 186 -19.08 -17.70 7.02
N LEU A 187 -19.33 -17.53 8.31
CA LEU A 187 -20.55 -18.05 8.95
C LEU A 187 -21.82 -17.43 8.35
N CYS A 188 -21.82 -16.12 8.11
CA CYS A 188 -22.91 -15.44 7.40
C CYS A 188 -23.08 -15.98 5.98
N SER A 189 -21.99 -16.18 5.24
CA SER A 189 -22.03 -16.76 3.90
C SER A 189 -22.66 -18.17 3.91
N ILE A 190 -22.24 -19.06 4.82
CA ILE A 190 -22.82 -20.40 4.97
C ILE A 190 -24.32 -20.32 5.24
N GLY A 191 -24.74 -19.45 6.15
CA GLY A 191 -26.16 -19.25 6.46
C GLY A 191 -26.96 -18.78 5.25
N LEU A 192 -26.47 -17.75 4.54
CA LEU A 192 -27.15 -17.19 3.36
C LEU A 192 -27.21 -18.21 2.21
N TRP A 193 -26.14 -18.95 1.95
CA TRP A 193 -26.15 -20.03 0.95
C TRP A 193 -27.13 -21.15 1.32
N SER A 194 -27.22 -21.50 2.61
CA SER A 194 -28.23 -22.47 3.07
C SER A 194 -29.65 -21.98 2.84
N LEU A 195 -29.91 -20.68 3.06
CA LEU A 195 -31.20 -20.06 2.76
C LEU A 195 -31.49 -20.01 1.25
N ILE A 196 -30.48 -19.86 0.40
CA ILE A 196 -30.65 -19.93 -1.05
C ILE A 196 -31.04 -21.35 -1.50
N PHE A 197 -30.42 -22.38 -0.93
CA PHE A 197 -30.72 -23.76 -1.33
C PHE A 197 -32.03 -24.31 -0.73
N LEU A 198 -32.40 -23.88 0.47
CA LEU A 198 -33.51 -24.46 1.24
C LEU A 198 -34.73 -23.54 1.34
N GLY A 199 -34.58 -22.25 1.03
CA GLY A 199 -35.64 -21.25 1.16
C GLY A 199 -36.60 -21.21 -0.03
N ASP A 200 -37.75 -20.58 0.19
CA ASP A 200 -38.70 -20.20 -0.86
C ASP A 200 -38.18 -19.03 -1.70
N GLU A 201 -38.82 -18.74 -2.84
CA GLU A 201 -38.38 -17.69 -3.79
C GLU A 201 -38.15 -16.32 -3.12
N GLY A 202 -39.00 -15.93 -2.17
CA GLY A 202 -38.85 -14.68 -1.43
C GLY A 202 -37.59 -14.66 -0.57
N THR A 203 -37.34 -15.74 0.17
CA THR A 203 -36.14 -15.90 0.99
C THR A 203 -34.87 -15.95 0.14
N GLN A 204 -34.90 -16.64 -1.00
CA GLN A 204 -33.77 -16.72 -1.93
C GLN A 204 -33.37 -15.34 -2.46
N ALA A 205 -34.35 -14.51 -2.84
CA ALA A 205 -34.09 -13.15 -3.32
C ALA A 205 -33.44 -12.27 -2.23
N ILE A 206 -33.97 -12.32 -1.00
CA ILE A 206 -33.42 -11.57 0.14
C ILE A 206 -32.00 -12.05 0.45
N ALA A 207 -31.77 -13.36 0.48
CA ALA A 207 -30.46 -13.94 0.77
C ALA A 207 -29.42 -13.53 -0.30
N THR A 208 -29.82 -13.50 -1.57
CA THR A 208 -28.96 -13.05 -2.68
C THR A 208 -28.54 -11.59 -2.53
N MET A 209 -29.48 -10.69 -2.17
CA MET A 209 -29.13 -9.29 -1.90
C MET A 209 -28.22 -9.13 -0.67
N ALA A 210 -28.45 -9.95 0.36
CA ALA A 210 -27.63 -9.97 1.57
C ALA A 210 -26.22 -10.52 1.35
N LEU A 211 -25.94 -11.21 0.24
CA LEU A 211 -24.59 -11.64 -0.12
C LEU A 211 -23.69 -10.51 -0.61
N ILE A 212 -24.23 -9.37 -1.07
CA ILE A 212 -23.43 -8.21 -1.51
C ILE A 212 -22.43 -7.74 -0.43
N PRO A 213 -22.85 -7.44 0.82
CA PRO A 213 -21.90 -7.09 1.88
C PRO A 213 -20.95 -8.25 2.23
N VAL A 214 -21.40 -9.51 2.14
CA VAL A 214 -20.54 -10.69 2.36
C VAL A 214 -19.44 -10.77 1.31
N ILE A 215 -19.73 -10.51 0.04
CA ILE A 215 -18.74 -10.45 -1.03
C ILE A 215 -17.75 -9.34 -0.71
N ILE A 216 -18.22 -8.12 -0.41
CA ILE A 216 -17.37 -6.96 -0.15
C ILE A 216 -16.40 -7.22 1.00
N VAL A 217 -16.90 -7.75 2.12
CA VAL A 217 -16.10 -8.03 3.30
C VAL A 217 -15.21 -9.26 3.08
N GLY A 218 -15.73 -10.30 2.44
CA GLY A 218 -15.05 -11.56 2.18
C GLY A 218 -13.86 -11.41 1.24
N PHE A 219 -13.95 -10.54 0.22
CA PHE A 219 -12.82 -10.33 -0.69
C PHE A 219 -11.70 -9.48 -0.08
N SER A 220 -12.02 -8.56 0.85
CA SER A 220 -11.12 -7.49 1.26
C SER A 220 -10.52 -7.62 2.66
N ILE A 221 -11.27 -8.13 3.65
CA ILE A 221 -10.78 -8.27 5.03
C ILE A 221 -9.56 -9.17 5.17
N PRO A 222 -9.47 -10.34 4.49
CA PRO A 222 -8.28 -11.18 4.58
C PRO A 222 -7.00 -10.45 4.17
N VAL A 223 -7.08 -9.61 3.13
CA VAL A 223 -5.95 -8.80 2.66
C VAL A 223 -5.49 -7.86 3.77
N MET A 224 -6.42 -7.22 4.47
CA MET A 224 -6.10 -6.37 5.62
C MET A 224 -5.50 -7.16 6.79
N ALA A 225 -6.01 -8.37 7.04
CA ALA A 225 -5.50 -9.25 8.09
C ALA A 225 -4.04 -9.64 7.82
N TRP A 226 -3.72 -10.02 6.58
CA TRP A 226 -2.35 -10.33 6.15
C TRP A 226 -1.44 -9.11 6.13
N TRP A 227 -1.97 -7.95 5.72
CA TRP A 227 -1.20 -6.71 5.74
C TRP A 227 -0.83 -6.26 7.16
N SER A 228 -1.79 -6.34 8.07
CA SER A 228 -1.63 -6.11 9.51
C SER A 228 -0.63 -7.09 10.12
N HIS A 229 -0.78 -8.38 9.82
CA HIS A 229 0.16 -9.41 10.26
C HIS A 229 1.58 -9.12 9.78
N SER A 230 1.77 -8.84 8.49
CA SER A 230 3.10 -8.59 7.91
C SER A 230 3.75 -7.32 8.48
N THR A 231 3.00 -6.22 8.60
CA THR A 231 3.53 -4.95 9.13
C THR A 231 4.10 -5.12 10.54
N ASN A 232 3.38 -5.81 11.41
CA ASN A 232 3.82 -6.11 12.78
C ASN A 232 5.06 -7.02 12.83
N ARG A 233 5.26 -7.86 11.81
CA ARG A 233 6.33 -8.87 11.79
C ARG A 233 7.57 -8.37 11.04
N ILE A 234 7.44 -7.42 10.11
CA ILE A 234 8.57 -6.76 9.42
C ILE A 234 9.14 -5.65 10.31
N GLY A 235 8.31 -4.87 11.00
CA GLY A 235 8.77 -3.82 11.92
C GLY A 235 9.36 -2.59 11.24
N LEU A 236 9.00 -2.32 9.98
CA LEU A 236 9.36 -1.08 9.29
C LEU A 236 8.17 -0.12 9.24
N PRO A 237 8.28 1.10 9.83
CA PRO A 237 7.19 2.07 9.79
C PRO A 237 6.96 2.52 8.35
N THR A 238 5.74 2.30 7.85
CA THR A 238 5.36 2.63 6.48
C THR A 238 4.44 3.83 6.47
N ARG A 239 4.74 4.83 5.63
CA ARG A 239 3.81 5.94 5.40
C ARG A 239 2.58 5.42 4.68
N ARG A 240 1.40 5.80 5.15
CA ARG A 240 0.10 5.41 4.58
C ARG A 240 0.05 5.58 3.07
N ARG A 241 0.50 6.74 2.57
CA ARG A 241 0.49 7.07 1.14
C ARG A 241 1.35 6.10 0.32
N ASP A 242 2.50 5.70 0.84
CA ASP A 242 3.47 4.87 0.12
C ASP A 242 2.91 3.44 0.09
N ALA A 243 2.43 2.93 1.23
CA ALA A 243 1.67 1.69 1.34
C ALA A 243 0.51 1.59 0.31
N GLU A 244 -0.35 2.61 0.25
CA GLU A 244 -1.45 2.61 -0.73
C GLU A 244 -0.97 2.71 -2.17
N THR A 245 0.15 3.40 -2.43
CA THR A 245 0.71 3.49 -3.78
C THR A 245 1.28 2.16 -4.23
N TRP A 246 1.92 1.40 -3.34
CA TRP A 246 2.41 0.06 -3.62
C TRP A 246 1.25 -0.92 -3.85
N LEU A 247 0.18 -0.83 -3.05
CA LEU A 247 -1.04 -1.62 -3.24
C LEU A 247 -1.67 -1.34 -4.62
N ILE A 248 -1.79 -0.06 -4.99
CA ILE A 248 -2.32 0.37 -6.30
C ILE A 248 -1.45 -0.12 -7.45
N ALA A 249 -0.13 -0.11 -7.29
CA ALA A 249 0.77 -0.65 -8.32
C ALA A 249 0.59 -2.15 -8.50
N GLY A 250 0.29 -2.88 -7.42
CA GLY A 250 -0.13 -4.28 -7.48
C GLY A 250 -1.42 -4.48 -8.28
N ILE A 251 -2.44 -3.67 -8.00
CA ILE A 251 -3.71 -3.67 -8.73
C ILE A 251 -3.45 -3.43 -10.23
N PHE A 252 -2.77 -2.33 -10.59
CA PHE A 252 -2.48 -2.01 -11.98
C PHE A 252 -1.57 -3.00 -12.70
N SER A 253 -0.77 -3.79 -11.96
CA SER A 253 0.02 -4.87 -12.57
C SER A 253 -0.84 -6.01 -13.11
N ALA A 254 -2.12 -6.09 -12.71
CA ALA A 254 -3.09 -7.02 -13.28
C ALA A 254 -3.45 -6.68 -14.73
N ILE A 255 -3.46 -5.40 -15.15
CA ILE A 255 -3.75 -5.02 -16.54
C ILE A 255 -2.84 -5.78 -17.53
N PRO A 256 -1.50 -5.59 -17.55
CA PRO A 256 -0.66 -6.29 -18.50
C PRO A 256 -0.72 -7.82 -18.32
N ALA A 257 -0.94 -8.33 -17.11
CA ALA A 257 -1.12 -9.76 -16.88
C ALA A 257 -2.39 -10.32 -17.53
N LEU A 258 -3.52 -9.59 -17.47
CA LEU A 258 -4.78 -9.95 -18.14
C LEU A 258 -4.58 -10.02 -19.66
N PHE A 259 -3.90 -9.05 -20.26
CA PHE A 259 -3.59 -9.10 -21.69
C PHE A 259 -2.70 -10.29 -22.06
N ILE A 260 -1.69 -10.60 -21.23
CA ILE A 260 -0.83 -11.77 -21.45
C ILE A 260 -1.66 -13.06 -21.39
N ASN A 261 -2.45 -13.24 -20.34
CA ASN A 261 -3.15 -14.50 -20.07
C ASN A 261 -4.35 -14.74 -20.98
N SER A 262 -5.03 -13.68 -21.39
CA SER A 262 -6.32 -13.78 -22.10
C SER A 262 -6.22 -13.49 -23.60
N ILE A 263 -5.13 -12.85 -24.06
CA ILE A 263 -4.96 -12.48 -25.48
C ILE A 263 -3.63 -13.04 -26.00
N PHE A 264 -2.50 -12.56 -25.49
CA PHE A 264 -1.22 -12.85 -26.14
C PHE A 264 -0.78 -14.31 -26.05
N PHE A 265 -0.90 -14.93 -24.87
CA PHE A 265 -0.49 -16.32 -24.68
C PHE A 265 -1.41 -17.30 -25.42
N PRO A 266 -2.76 -17.19 -25.33
CA PRO A 266 -3.65 -18.06 -26.10
C PRO A 266 -3.40 -18.00 -27.61
N GLU A 267 -3.28 -16.80 -28.18
CA GLU A 267 -3.00 -16.60 -29.61
C GLU A 267 -1.64 -17.20 -30.01
N LEU A 268 -0.61 -17.05 -29.17
CA LEU A 268 0.70 -17.67 -29.43
C LEU A 268 0.61 -19.20 -29.43
N VAL A 269 -0.13 -19.80 -28.50
CA VAL A 269 -0.30 -21.26 -28.44
C VAL A 269 -1.09 -21.75 -29.65
N LEU A 270 -2.18 -21.09 -30.02
CA LEU A 270 -3.00 -21.45 -31.19
C LEU A 270 -2.22 -21.31 -32.51
N LEU A 271 -1.30 -20.34 -32.60
CA LEU A 271 -0.40 -20.22 -33.76
C LEU A 271 0.55 -21.42 -33.90
N ILE A 272 1.03 -21.98 -32.78
CA ILE A 272 1.98 -23.10 -32.76
C ILE A 272 1.26 -24.45 -32.86
N ASN A 273 0.11 -24.57 -32.20
CA ASN A 273 -0.71 -25.77 -32.15
C ASN A 273 -2.20 -25.41 -32.33
N PRO A 274 -2.66 -25.25 -33.59
CA PRO A 274 -4.04 -24.83 -33.89
C PRO A 274 -5.10 -25.83 -33.41
N ASP A 275 -4.75 -27.11 -33.30
CA ASP A 275 -5.66 -28.20 -32.95
C ASP A 275 -5.68 -28.50 -31.43
N ILE A 276 -5.06 -27.66 -30.61
CA ILE A 276 -5.10 -27.83 -29.15
C ILE A 276 -6.55 -27.78 -28.64
N SER A 277 -6.92 -28.70 -27.75
CA SER A 277 -8.23 -28.64 -27.11
C SER A 277 -8.34 -27.42 -26.20
N PHE A 278 -9.55 -26.87 -26.10
CA PHE A 278 -9.85 -25.74 -25.21
C PHE A 278 -9.41 -26.01 -23.77
N GLU A 279 -9.69 -27.20 -23.25
CA GLU A 279 -9.29 -27.63 -21.90
C GLU A 279 -7.76 -27.61 -21.72
N ASN A 280 -6.99 -28.13 -22.68
CA ASN A 280 -5.53 -28.12 -22.58
C ASN A 280 -4.97 -26.69 -22.68
N LEU A 281 -5.61 -25.83 -23.46
CA LEU A 281 -5.26 -24.42 -23.54
C LEU A 281 -5.49 -23.72 -22.19
N GLU A 282 -6.64 -23.93 -21.55
CA GLU A 282 -6.93 -23.41 -20.20
C GLU A 282 -5.91 -23.92 -19.17
N HIS A 283 -5.54 -25.20 -19.22
CA HIS A 283 -4.50 -25.76 -18.35
C HIS A 283 -3.15 -25.05 -18.55
N LEU A 284 -2.73 -24.78 -19.79
CA LEU A 284 -1.49 -24.03 -20.06
C LEU A 284 -1.58 -22.58 -19.57
N ILE A 285 -2.73 -21.92 -19.73
CA ILE A 285 -2.94 -20.56 -19.24
C ILE A 285 -2.80 -20.53 -17.72
N VAL A 286 -3.50 -21.41 -17.01
CA VAL A 286 -3.57 -21.40 -15.54
C VAL A 286 -2.25 -21.85 -14.90
N VAL A 287 -1.55 -22.82 -15.48
CA VAL A 287 -0.32 -23.40 -14.89
C VAL A 287 0.96 -22.71 -15.36
N ILE A 288 0.97 -22.12 -16.56
CA ILE A 288 2.18 -21.51 -17.14
C ILE A 288 1.99 -20.01 -17.33
N SER A 289 1.00 -19.59 -18.11
CA SER A 289 0.86 -18.17 -18.46
C SER A 289 0.63 -17.30 -17.24
N ALA A 290 -0.34 -17.63 -16.39
CA ALA A 290 -0.69 -16.85 -15.23
C ALA A 290 0.49 -16.72 -14.25
N PRO A 291 1.17 -17.81 -13.83
CA PRO A 291 2.34 -17.70 -12.98
C PRO A 291 3.48 -16.88 -13.59
N VAL A 292 3.77 -17.04 -14.88
CA VAL A 292 4.88 -16.33 -15.53
C VAL A 292 4.52 -14.85 -15.76
N GLY A 293 3.40 -14.59 -16.42
CA GLY A 293 2.93 -13.26 -16.78
C GLY A 293 2.68 -12.39 -15.56
N GLU A 294 1.99 -12.92 -14.55
CA GLU A 294 1.67 -12.15 -13.35
C GLU A 294 2.90 -11.81 -12.51
N GLU A 295 3.79 -12.78 -12.25
CA GLU A 295 4.96 -12.53 -11.42
C GLU A 295 5.96 -11.59 -12.10
N ILE A 296 6.05 -11.60 -13.43
CA ILE A 296 6.80 -10.59 -14.20
C ILE A 296 6.16 -9.21 -14.02
N CYS A 297 4.86 -9.09 -14.23
CA CYS A 297 4.14 -7.81 -14.12
C CYS A 297 4.23 -7.21 -12.71
N LYS A 298 4.06 -8.04 -11.67
CA LYS A 298 4.24 -7.64 -10.26
C LYS A 298 5.69 -7.24 -9.99
N GLY A 299 6.67 -7.99 -10.51
CA GLY A 299 8.09 -7.64 -10.42
C GLY A 299 8.41 -6.28 -11.05
N LEU A 300 7.87 -5.99 -12.23
CA LEU A 300 8.00 -4.69 -12.90
C LEU A 300 7.35 -3.56 -12.10
N ALA A 301 6.21 -3.81 -11.46
CA ALA A 301 5.57 -2.84 -10.56
C ALA A 301 6.48 -2.48 -9.36
N ILE A 302 7.26 -3.42 -8.83
CA ILE A 302 8.26 -3.14 -7.79
C ILE A 302 9.39 -2.27 -8.33
N VAL A 303 9.87 -2.55 -9.56
CA VAL A 303 10.96 -1.79 -10.20
C VAL A 303 10.59 -0.32 -10.38
N PHE A 304 9.31 0.01 -10.56
CA PHE A 304 8.84 1.40 -10.58
C PHE A 304 9.19 2.18 -9.29
N PHE A 305 9.35 1.47 -8.17
CA PHE A 305 9.76 2.05 -6.89
C PHE A 305 11.25 1.85 -6.55
N ALA A 306 12.07 1.38 -7.49
CA ALA A 306 13.48 1.07 -7.26
C ALA A 306 14.27 2.22 -6.61
N SER A 307 13.98 3.48 -6.98
CA SER A 307 14.63 4.66 -6.39
C SER A 307 14.34 4.86 -4.90
N LYS A 308 13.22 4.32 -4.39
CA LYS A 308 12.82 4.40 -2.98
C LYS A 308 13.26 3.19 -2.15
N ILE A 309 13.63 2.09 -2.80
CA ILE A 309 14.08 0.89 -2.11
C ILE A 309 15.44 1.17 -1.46
N LYS A 310 15.52 0.95 -0.15
CA LYS A 310 16.74 1.22 0.65
C LYS A 310 17.51 -0.06 0.96
N SER A 311 16.79 -1.16 1.12
CA SER A 311 17.33 -2.40 1.67
C SER A 311 16.49 -3.61 1.23
N PRO A 312 16.99 -4.84 1.41
CA PRO A 312 16.23 -6.07 1.17
C PRO A 312 14.93 -6.11 1.97
N LYS A 313 14.96 -5.67 3.24
CA LYS A 313 13.78 -5.64 4.10
C LYS A 313 12.72 -4.68 3.59
N HIS A 314 13.12 -3.48 3.16
CA HIS A 314 12.21 -2.51 2.55
C HIS A 314 11.70 -2.98 1.17
N GLY A 315 12.56 -3.60 0.36
CA GLY A 315 12.19 -4.19 -0.93
C GLY A 315 11.16 -5.31 -0.78
N PHE A 316 11.34 -6.19 0.22
CA PHE A 316 10.37 -7.24 0.55
C PHE A 316 9.02 -6.63 0.96
N GLN A 317 9.01 -5.59 1.80
CA GLN A 317 7.77 -4.91 2.22
C GLN A 317 7.00 -4.30 1.04
N ILE A 318 7.72 -3.67 0.10
CA ILE A 318 7.13 -3.14 -1.13
C ILE A 318 6.55 -4.29 -1.97
N GLY A 319 7.34 -5.33 -2.23
CA GLY A 319 6.90 -6.50 -2.98
C GLY A 319 5.70 -7.20 -2.35
N PHE A 320 5.71 -7.38 -1.03
CA PHE A 320 4.60 -7.97 -0.29
C PHE A 320 3.31 -7.16 -0.47
N THR A 321 3.41 -5.82 -0.40
CA THR A 321 2.25 -4.94 -0.59
C THR A 321 1.76 -4.91 -2.04
N VAL A 322 2.67 -4.96 -3.02
CA VAL A 322 2.32 -5.13 -4.45
C VAL A 322 1.58 -6.46 -4.66
N GLY A 323 2.07 -7.56 -4.09
CA GLY A 323 1.43 -8.87 -4.16
C GLY A 323 0.02 -8.88 -3.54
N LEU A 324 -0.16 -8.21 -2.40
CA LEU A 324 -1.48 -8.00 -1.79
C LEU A 324 -2.43 -7.18 -2.69
N GLY A 325 -1.89 -6.19 -3.40
CA GLY A 325 -2.65 -5.36 -4.34
C GLY A 325 -3.14 -6.15 -5.55
N PHE A 326 -2.32 -7.04 -6.08
CA PHE A 326 -2.78 -7.96 -7.13
C PHE A 326 -3.82 -8.94 -6.57
N ALA A 327 -3.52 -9.55 -5.41
CA ALA A 327 -4.36 -10.55 -4.80
C ALA A 327 -5.75 -10.03 -4.43
N ILE A 328 -5.91 -8.76 -4.03
CA ILE A 328 -7.22 -8.21 -3.68
C ILE A 328 -8.14 -8.07 -4.91
N LEU A 329 -7.57 -7.74 -6.07
CA LEU A 329 -8.32 -7.64 -7.32
C LEU A 329 -8.75 -9.02 -7.79
N GLU A 330 -7.81 -9.97 -7.81
CA GLU A 330 -8.11 -11.35 -8.17
C GLU A 330 -9.12 -11.95 -7.19
N ASN A 331 -8.98 -11.69 -5.90
CA ASN A 331 -9.94 -12.17 -4.91
C ASN A 331 -11.35 -11.61 -5.10
N LEU A 332 -11.49 -10.36 -5.54
CA LEU A 332 -12.78 -9.79 -5.91
C LEU A 332 -13.39 -10.53 -7.10
N MET A 333 -12.61 -10.89 -8.12
CA MET A 333 -13.11 -11.67 -9.27
C MET A 333 -13.63 -13.04 -8.86
N TYR A 334 -12.87 -13.80 -8.06
CA TYR A 334 -13.28 -15.14 -7.64
C TYR A 334 -14.44 -15.13 -6.65
N VAL A 335 -14.39 -14.27 -5.62
CA VAL A 335 -15.47 -14.19 -4.63
C VAL A 335 -16.74 -13.63 -5.28
N GLY A 336 -16.63 -12.64 -6.16
CA GLY A 336 -17.76 -12.12 -6.92
C GLY A 336 -18.34 -13.14 -7.89
N GLY A 337 -17.50 -13.81 -8.69
CA GLY A 337 -17.91 -14.81 -9.67
C GLY A 337 -18.56 -16.06 -9.06
N THR A 338 -18.20 -16.39 -7.82
CA THR A 338 -18.85 -17.47 -7.05
C THR A 338 -19.95 -16.98 -6.11
N ALA A 339 -20.47 -15.77 -6.33
CA ALA A 339 -21.54 -15.15 -5.53
C ALA A 339 -21.31 -15.24 -4.01
N GLY A 340 -20.06 -15.03 -3.58
CA GLY A 340 -19.70 -15.07 -2.16
C GLY A 340 -19.72 -16.46 -1.55
N SER A 341 -19.46 -17.51 -2.33
CA SER A 341 -19.33 -18.88 -1.83
C SER A 341 -18.40 -18.96 -0.60
N PRO A 342 -18.83 -19.61 0.50
CA PRO A 342 -18.05 -19.66 1.73
C PRO A 342 -16.74 -20.41 1.53
N VAL A 343 -16.74 -21.42 0.65
CA VAL A 343 -15.55 -22.20 0.29
C VAL A 343 -14.55 -21.31 -0.45
N THR A 344 -14.98 -20.57 -1.47
CA THR A 344 -14.11 -19.63 -2.21
C THR A 344 -13.52 -18.57 -1.28
N ILE A 345 -14.36 -17.95 -0.44
CA ILE A 345 -13.94 -16.93 0.53
C ILE A 345 -12.85 -17.48 1.46
N PHE A 346 -13.07 -18.68 2.01
CA PHE A 346 -12.12 -19.32 2.93
C PHE A 346 -10.78 -19.63 2.26
N ILE A 347 -10.82 -20.31 1.11
CA ILE A 347 -9.62 -20.77 0.38
C ILE A 347 -8.76 -19.59 -0.02
N ARG A 348 -9.37 -18.58 -0.61
CA ARG A 348 -8.61 -17.42 -1.08
C ARG A 348 -8.13 -16.57 0.08
N GLY A 349 -8.97 -16.41 1.11
CA GLY A 349 -8.63 -15.67 2.32
C GLY A 349 -7.38 -16.18 3.03
N ILE A 350 -7.22 -17.50 3.16
CA ILE A 350 -6.13 -18.12 3.95
C ILE A 350 -4.99 -18.66 3.06
N GLY A 351 -5.28 -19.01 1.81
CA GLY A 351 -4.33 -19.65 0.89
C GLY A 351 -3.72 -18.71 -0.15
N SER A 352 -4.49 -18.32 -1.16
CA SER A 352 -3.94 -17.62 -2.34
C SER A 352 -3.41 -16.23 -2.03
N ILE A 353 -4.09 -15.45 -1.18
CA ILE A 353 -3.68 -14.08 -0.81
C ILE A 353 -2.26 -14.03 -0.20
N PRO A 354 -1.95 -14.80 0.88
CA PRO A 354 -0.60 -14.79 1.41
C PRO A 354 0.41 -15.38 0.42
N GLY A 355 0.01 -16.32 -0.44
CA GLY A 355 0.84 -16.83 -1.53
C GLY A 355 1.38 -15.70 -2.42
N HIS A 356 0.49 -14.91 -3.04
CA HIS A 356 0.91 -13.79 -3.89
C HIS A 356 1.81 -12.79 -3.16
N ALA A 357 1.45 -12.45 -1.91
CA ALA A 357 2.23 -11.51 -1.10
C ALA A 357 3.65 -12.04 -0.83
N VAL A 358 3.80 -13.32 -0.51
CA VAL A 358 5.09 -13.95 -0.24
C VAL A 358 5.94 -14.08 -1.51
N TRP A 359 5.37 -14.56 -2.62
CA TRP A 359 6.08 -14.73 -3.90
C TRP A 359 6.56 -13.40 -4.47
N THR A 360 5.69 -12.38 -4.45
CA THR A 360 6.07 -11.04 -4.89
C THR A 360 7.06 -10.39 -3.93
N GLY A 361 6.91 -10.64 -2.62
CA GLY A 361 7.84 -10.20 -1.58
C GLY A 361 9.26 -10.74 -1.79
N LEU A 362 9.42 -12.01 -2.19
CA LEU A 362 10.71 -12.61 -2.51
C LEU A 362 11.44 -11.83 -3.62
N THR A 363 10.75 -11.55 -4.71
CA THR A 363 11.27 -10.75 -5.83
C THR A 363 11.67 -9.35 -5.36
N GLY A 364 10.83 -8.70 -4.55
CA GLY A 364 11.12 -7.39 -3.97
C GLY A 364 12.34 -7.38 -3.05
N GLY A 365 12.51 -8.42 -2.23
CA GLY A 365 13.67 -8.57 -1.35
C GLY A 365 14.98 -8.71 -2.12
N ALA A 366 14.98 -9.50 -3.21
CA ALA A 366 16.14 -9.66 -4.07
C ALA A 366 16.51 -8.36 -4.83
N ILE A 367 15.50 -7.61 -5.28
CA ILE A 367 15.69 -6.27 -5.86
C ILE A 367 16.32 -5.36 -4.81
N GLY A 368 15.84 -5.38 -3.57
CA GLY A 368 16.40 -4.62 -2.46
C GLY A 368 17.86 -4.95 -2.16
N TRP A 369 18.25 -6.23 -2.19
CA TRP A 369 19.66 -6.65 -2.10
C TRP A 369 20.51 -6.04 -3.21
N THR A 370 20.05 -6.16 -4.44
CA THR A 370 20.77 -5.68 -5.62
C THR A 370 20.98 -4.16 -5.56
N LEU A 371 19.94 -3.40 -5.21
CA LEU A 371 20.01 -1.93 -5.14
C LEU A 371 20.87 -1.45 -3.98
N MET A 372 20.76 -2.09 -2.82
CA MET A 372 21.59 -1.75 -1.65
C MET A 372 23.08 -1.97 -1.94
N GLN A 373 23.45 -3.11 -2.52
CA GLN A 373 24.84 -3.42 -2.90
C GLN A 373 25.37 -2.46 -3.97
N ARG A 374 24.53 -2.10 -4.97
CA ARG A 374 24.89 -1.10 -5.98
C ARG A 374 25.17 0.26 -5.36
N ARG A 375 24.35 0.72 -4.41
CA ARG A 375 24.57 2.00 -3.71
C ARG A 375 25.87 2.00 -2.92
N ALA A 376 26.13 0.96 -2.13
CA ALA A 376 27.38 0.82 -1.39
C ALA A 376 28.61 0.80 -2.32
N SER A 377 28.52 0.09 -3.45
CA SER A 377 29.59 0.05 -4.46
C SER A 377 29.83 1.41 -5.12
N GLN A 378 28.76 2.17 -5.41
CA GLN A 378 28.85 3.52 -5.97
C GLN A 378 29.49 4.50 -4.98
N LEU A 379 29.10 4.46 -3.72
CA LEU A 379 29.70 5.27 -2.65
C LEU A 379 31.20 4.98 -2.52
N HIS A 380 31.58 3.70 -2.52
CA HIS A 380 32.98 3.28 -2.44
C HIS A 380 33.80 3.79 -3.64
N LYS A 381 33.29 3.61 -4.87
CA LYS A 381 33.94 4.12 -6.09
C LYS A 381 34.07 5.64 -6.09
N ALA A 382 33.05 6.36 -5.63
CA ALA A 382 33.09 7.81 -5.53
C ALA A 382 34.15 8.29 -4.52
N ALA A 383 34.24 7.63 -3.36
CA ALA A 383 35.27 7.92 -2.37
C ALA A 383 36.68 7.63 -2.92
N GLN A 384 36.89 6.51 -3.63
CA GLN A 384 38.16 6.20 -4.29
C GLN A 384 38.54 7.23 -5.38
N ALA A 385 37.56 7.82 -6.05
CA ALA A 385 37.76 8.87 -7.04
C ALA A 385 38.04 10.26 -6.40
N GLY A 386 38.15 10.35 -5.07
CA GLY A 386 38.40 11.61 -4.36
C GLY A 386 37.18 12.53 -4.23
N ILE A 387 35.97 12.02 -4.52
CA ILE A 387 34.73 12.78 -4.39
C ILE A 387 34.34 12.85 -2.91
N GLN A 388 34.08 14.06 -2.40
CA GLN A 388 33.59 14.25 -1.04
C GLN A 388 32.20 13.63 -0.87
N ILE A 389 32.07 12.69 0.07
CA ILE A 389 30.80 12.05 0.38
C ILE A 389 30.08 12.86 1.46
N LYS A 390 28.80 13.17 1.22
CA LYS A 390 27.97 13.81 2.24
C LYS A 390 27.46 12.78 3.24
N PRO A 391 27.32 13.12 4.54
CA PRO A 391 26.71 12.23 5.51
C PRO A 391 25.25 11.92 5.12
N PRO A 392 24.70 10.78 5.57
CA PRO A 392 23.30 10.43 5.31
C PRO A 392 22.35 11.48 5.91
N GLU A 393 21.21 11.72 5.25
CA GLU A 393 20.16 12.58 5.79
C GLU A 393 19.53 11.90 7.02
N THR A 394 19.69 12.49 8.21
CA THR A 394 19.23 11.93 9.48
C THR A 394 17.72 11.66 9.49
N GLN A 395 17.32 10.40 9.75
CA GLN A 395 15.93 9.98 9.90
C GLN A 395 15.68 9.28 11.24
N SER A 396 15.70 10.02 12.35
CA SER A 396 15.01 9.55 13.56
C SER A 396 14.64 10.71 14.48
N ALA A 397 13.39 11.16 14.40
CA ALA A 397 12.77 11.92 15.46
C ALA A 397 11.83 10.96 16.22
N GLN A 398 12.10 10.71 17.50
CA GLN A 398 11.19 9.98 18.38
C GLN A 398 10.04 10.92 18.76
N TRP A 399 8.82 10.60 18.33
CA TRP A 399 7.62 11.37 18.65
C TRP A 399 6.78 10.62 19.68
N LYS A 400 6.16 11.36 20.60
CA LYS A 400 5.16 10.84 21.54
C LYS A 400 3.88 11.66 21.37
N LEU A 401 2.75 10.99 21.16
CA LEU A 401 1.44 11.64 21.16
C LEU A 401 0.99 11.84 22.60
N ILE A 402 0.35 12.97 22.90
CA ILE A 402 -0.24 13.23 24.22
C ILE A 402 -1.74 13.43 24.04
N ASP A 403 -2.53 12.69 24.80
CA ASP A 403 -3.99 12.83 24.81
C ASP A 403 -4.39 14.18 25.43
N ASN A 404 -5.23 14.92 24.73
CA ASN A 404 -5.62 16.28 25.11
C ASN A 404 -6.47 16.34 26.40
N LYS A 405 -7.11 15.24 26.82
CA LYS A 405 -7.98 15.21 27.99
C LYS A 405 -7.27 14.67 29.23
N THR A 406 -6.38 13.70 29.04
CA THR A 406 -5.75 12.93 30.12
C THR A 406 -4.28 13.27 30.32
N GLY A 407 -3.64 13.93 29.34
CA GLY A 407 -2.20 14.19 29.36
C GLY A 407 -1.33 12.92 29.24
N ALA A 408 -1.95 11.76 29.03
CA ALA A 408 -1.26 10.48 28.89
C ALA A 408 -0.63 10.36 27.50
N VAL A 409 0.50 9.65 27.41
CA VAL A 409 1.11 9.32 26.13
C VAL A 409 0.21 8.32 25.40
N MET A 410 -0.22 8.65 24.19
CA MET A 410 -0.98 7.74 23.34
C MET A 410 -0.02 6.87 22.52
N ASP A 411 -0.19 5.55 22.60
CA ASP A 411 0.54 4.62 21.75
C ASP A 411 0.06 4.74 20.30
N THR A 412 1.01 4.82 19.36
CA THR A 412 0.71 4.79 17.92
C THR A 412 0.78 3.34 17.43
N PRO A 413 -0.25 2.80 16.77
CA PRO A 413 -0.17 1.46 16.18
C PRO A 413 0.99 1.37 15.18
N GLY A 414 1.84 0.34 15.32
CA GLY A 414 3.08 0.20 14.52
C GLY A 414 4.31 0.91 15.09
N GLN A 415 4.17 1.61 16.23
CA GLN A 415 5.26 1.99 17.11
C GLN A 415 5.09 1.30 18.47
N GLU A 416 5.17 -0.03 18.50
CA GLU A 416 5.57 -0.71 19.73
C GLU A 416 7.08 -0.53 19.92
N MET A 417 7.51 0.71 20.14
CA MET A 417 8.77 0.99 20.80
C MET A 417 8.42 1.67 22.11
N GLN A 418 8.05 0.88 23.11
CA GLN A 418 7.99 1.32 24.50
C GLN A 418 9.43 1.53 25.03
N SER A 419 10.15 2.47 24.43
CA SER A 419 11.40 3.00 24.96
C SER A 419 11.09 4.34 25.61
N GLY A 420 11.23 4.40 26.93
CA GLY A 420 10.95 5.59 27.70
C GLY A 420 11.86 5.71 28.91
N VAL A 421 12.25 6.95 29.21
CA VAL A 421 12.82 7.33 30.49
C VAL A 421 11.69 7.96 31.30
N ALA A 422 11.41 7.40 32.48
CA ALA A 422 10.55 8.05 33.47
C ALA A 422 11.45 8.51 34.63
N VAL A 423 11.29 9.77 35.03
CA VAL A 423 11.99 10.31 36.21
C VAL A 423 10.99 10.24 37.37
N GLY A 424 11.20 9.26 38.25
CA GLY A 424 10.48 9.16 39.51
C GLY A 424 11.22 9.91 40.64
N PRO A 425 10.60 10.05 41.83
CA PRO A 425 11.21 10.72 42.98
C PRO A 425 12.53 10.10 43.48
N SER A 426 12.83 8.87 43.07
CA SER A 426 14.01 8.08 43.49
C SER A 426 15.12 7.98 42.43
N GLY A 427 14.98 8.62 41.26
CA GLY A 427 16.00 8.59 40.20
C GLY A 427 15.48 8.19 38.82
N VAL A 428 16.42 8.04 37.88
CA VAL A 428 16.17 7.74 36.47
C VAL A 428 15.98 6.23 36.31
N GLU A 429 14.75 5.79 36.02
CA GLU A 429 14.52 4.42 35.57
C GLU A 429 14.47 4.38 34.04
N ILE A 430 15.45 3.68 33.46
CA ILE A 430 15.56 3.45 32.02
C ILE A 430 14.88 2.11 31.73
N TRP A 431 13.69 2.17 31.16
CA TRP A 431 13.00 0.99 30.66
C TRP A 431 13.34 0.82 29.18
N ARG A 432 14.26 -0.11 28.89
CA ARG A 432 14.45 -0.64 27.54
C ARG A 432 13.42 -1.74 27.33
N PRO A 433 12.60 -1.70 26.27
CA PRO A 433 11.84 -2.88 25.93
C PRO A 433 12.86 -3.88 25.39
N VAL A 434 13.08 -4.96 26.13
CA VAL A 434 13.35 -6.22 25.46
C VAL A 434 12.08 -6.47 24.68
N GLU A 435 12.16 -6.28 23.37
CA GLU A 435 11.16 -6.70 22.42
C GLU A 435 10.84 -8.17 22.81
N ASN A 436 9.71 -8.43 23.47
CA ASN A 436 9.20 -9.79 23.65
C ASN A 436 8.63 -10.24 22.30
N ILE A 437 9.47 -10.16 21.26
CA ILE A 437 9.28 -10.88 20.03
C ILE A 437 9.24 -12.32 20.46
N ILE A 438 8.14 -13.01 20.15
CA ILE A 438 8.08 -14.45 20.26
C ILE A 438 9.26 -15.01 19.44
N GLN A 439 10.37 -15.31 20.12
CA GLN A 439 11.56 -15.99 19.62
C GLN A 439 11.25 -17.48 19.48
N LYS A 440 10.09 -17.81 18.90
CA LYS A 440 9.89 -19.18 18.47
C LYS A 440 10.67 -19.31 17.18
N ASP A 441 11.76 -20.08 17.22
CA ASP A 441 12.48 -20.45 16.02
C ASP A 441 11.48 -20.99 15.00
N PRO A 442 11.51 -20.50 13.75
CA PRO A 442 10.58 -20.97 12.75
C PRO A 442 10.85 -22.46 12.51
N VAL A 443 9.78 -23.19 12.16
CA VAL A 443 9.88 -24.62 11.79
C VAL A 443 10.86 -24.81 10.63
N LEU A 444 10.95 -23.81 9.73
CA LEU A 444 11.83 -23.81 8.57
C LEU A 444 12.48 -22.43 8.42
N LYS A 445 13.81 -22.38 8.29
CA LYS A 445 14.55 -21.15 7.96
C LYS A 445 14.81 -21.12 6.45
N ILE A 446 14.17 -20.18 5.75
CA ILE A 446 14.33 -20.04 4.29
C ILE A 446 15.11 -18.76 4.02
N PRO A 447 16.33 -18.82 3.44
CA PRO A 447 17.11 -17.62 3.17
C PRO A 447 16.42 -16.75 2.11
N LEU A 448 16.54 -15.43 2.27
CA LEU A 448 16.10 -14.50 1.24
C LEU A 448 17.02 -14.59 0.02
N PRO A 449 16.49 -14.79 -1.19
CA PRO A 449 17.30 -14.79 -2.40
C PRO A 449 17.94 -13.42 -2.62
N LYS A 450 19.22 -13.42 -2.99
CA LYS A 450 19.96 -12.19 -3.32
C LYS A 450 19.94 -11.88 -4.82
N ASN A 451 19.66 -12.88 -5.65
CA ASN A 451 19.60 -12.76 -7.10
C ASN A 451 18.14 -12.58 -7.55
N VAL A 452 17.88 -11.54 -8.34
CA VAL A 452 16.52 -11.18 -8.81
C VAL A 452 15.93 -12.26 -9.72
N ALA A 453 16.72 -12.81 -10.65
CA ALA A 453 16.23 -13.84 -11.56
C ALA A 453 15.87 -15.13 -10.82
N LEU A 454 16.69 -15.53 -9.84
CA LEU A 454 16.38 -16.67 -8.98
C LEU A 454 15.12 -16.43 -8.15
N ALA A 455 14.97 -15.23 -7.56
CA ALA A 455 13.79 -14.90 -6.77
C ALA A 455 12.51 -14.93 -7.62
N LEU A 456 12.56 -14.36 -8.83
CA LEU A 456 11.45 -14.37 -9.77
C LEU A 456 11.10 -15.79 -10.22
N LEU A 457 12.10 -16.62 -10.54
CA LEU A 457 11.88 -18.02 -10.90
C LEU A 457 11.22 -18.80 -9.76
N LEU A 458 11.67 -18.60 -8.52
CA LEU A 458 11.04 -19.22 -7.34
C LEU A 458 9.61 -18.73 -7.12
N ALA A 459 9.33 -17.44 -7.38
CA ALA A 459 7.98 -16.88 -7.31
C ALA A 459 7.05 -17.53 -8.36
N MET A 460 7.53 -17.66 -9.61
CA MET A 460 6.80 -18.33 -10.68
C MET A 460 6.54 -19.81 -10.36
N ILE A 461 7.55 -20.54 -9.86
CA ILE A 461 7.39 -21.95 -9.48
C ILE A 461 6.43 -22.08 -8.30
N GLY A 462 6.53 -21.20 -7.29
CA GLY A 462 5.62 -21.18 -6.15
C GLY A 462 4.18 -20.96 -6.58
N HIS A 463 3.94 -20.00 -7.46
CA HIS A 463 2.62 -19.72 -8.02
C HIS A 463 2.14 -20.87 -8.93
N ALA A 464 2.96 -21.35 -9.86
CA ALA A 464 2.64 -22.48 -10.73
C ALA A 464 2.35 -23.75 -9.96
N SER A 465 3.02 -23.98 -8.82
CA SER A 465 2.74 -25.13 -7.96
C SER A 465 1.34 -25.05 -7.33
N TRP A 466 0.85 -23.84 -7.02
CA TRP A 466 -0.50 -23.65 -6.53
C TRP A 466 -1.54 -24.05 -7.57
N ASN A 467 -1.40 -23.53 -8.79
CA ASN A 467 -2.35 -23.78 -9.88
C ASN A 467 -2.22 -25.22 -10.40
N GLY A 468 -0.98 -25.64 -10.68
CA GLY A 468 -0.64 -26.94 -11.26
C GLY A 468 -1.03 -28.12 -10.37
N THR A 469 -0.99 -27.99 -9.04
CA THR A 469 -1.42 -29.08 -8.15
C THR A 469 -2.92 -29.37 -8.30
N PHE A 470 -3.76 -28.33 -8.35
CA PHE A 470 -5.20 -28.51 -8.57
C PHE A 470 -5.51 -29.00 -9.98
N THR A 471 -4.85 -28.46 -11.00
CA THR A 471 -5.01 -28.91 -12.39
C THR A 471 -4.61 -30.37 -12.56
N ALA A 472 -3.43 -30.76 -12.07
CA ALA A 472 -2.96 -32.14 -12.17
C ALA A 472 -3.85 -33.12 -11.39
N PHE A 473 -4.34 -32.71 -10.22
CA PHE A 473 -5.29 -33.52 -9.46
C PHE A 473 -6.62 -33.67 -10.20
N GLY A 474 -7.14 -32.60 -10.80
CA GLY A 474 -8.37 -32.64 -11.61
C GLY A 474 -8.26 -33.63 -12.77
N ILE A 475 -7.18 -33.54 -13.56
CA ILE A 475 -6.90 -34.48 -14.66
C ILE A 475 -6.83 -35.93 -14.16
N TYR A 476 -6.14 -36.16 -13.03
CA TYR A 476 -6.03 -37.49 -12.43
C TYR A 476 -7.39 -38.01 -11.91
N ALA A 477 -8.18 -37.17 -11.24
CA ALA A 477 -9.48 -37.55 -10.71
C ALA A 477 -10.45 -37.96 -11.82
N THR A 478 -10.51 -37.17 -12.91
CA THR A 478 -11.34 -37.48 -14.07
C THR A 478 -10.88 -38.76 -14.78
N SER A 479 -9.57 -38.91 -15.02
CA SER A 479 -9.02 -40.08 -15.74
C SER A 479 -9.11 -41.39 -14.94
N SER A 480 -9.08 -41.32 -13.61
CA SER A 480 -9.23 -42.48 -12.72
C SER A 480 -10.69 -42.90 -12.49
N GLY A 481 -11.67 -42.14 -13.01
CA GLY A 481 -13.09 -42.40 -12.76
C GLY A 481 -13.46 -42.24 -11.28
N MET A 482 -12.78 -41.33 -10.58
CA MET A 482 -12.96 -41.13 -9.14
C MET A 482 -14.40 -40.70 -8.83
N SER A 483 -15.00 -41.26 -7.78
CA SER A 483 -16.32 -40.79 -7.33
C SER A 483 -16.23 -39.35 -6.81
N LEU A 484 -17.28 -38.55 -7.05
CA LEU A 484 -17.36 -37.15 -6.59
C LEU A 484 -17.02 -36.97 -5.10
N MET A 485 -17.47 -37.89 -4.24
CA MET A 485 -17.20 -37.81 -2.79
C MET A 485 -15.70 -37.92 -2.48
N VAL A 486 -14.99 -38.83 -3.15
CA VAL A 486 -13.55 -39.01 -2.97
C VAL A 486 -12.78 -37.84 -3.56
N GLU A 487 -13.19 -37.35 -4.73
CA GLU A 487 -12.59 -36.18 -5.38
C GLU A 487 -12.67 -34.93 -4.49
N VAL A 488 -13.86 -34.64 -3.96
CA VAL A 488 -14.07 -33.50 -3.05
C VAL A 488 -13.24 -33.65 -1.78
N ALA A 489 -13.22 -34.84 -1.16
CA ALA A 489 -12.46 -35.09 0.05
C ALA A 489 -10.94 -34.89 -0.16
N LEU A 490 -10.40 -35.43 -1.26
CA LEU A 490 -8.99 -35.28 -1.61
C LEU A 490 -8.65 -33.85 -2.00
N THR A 491 -9.53 -33.14 -2.72
CA THR A 491 -9.36 -31.71 -3.03
C THR A 491 -9.22 -30.89 -1.76
N ILE A 492 -10.08 -31.11 -0.77
CA ILE A 492 -10.01 -30.42 0.53
C ILE A 492 -8.70 -30.77 1.26
N PHE A 493 -8.28 -32.03 1.22
CA PHE A 493 -7.02 -32.45 1.83
C PHE A 493 -5.79 -31.79 1.18
N ILE A 494 -5.69 -31.85 -0.15
CA ILE A 494 -4.62 -31.23 -0.95
C ILE A 494 -4.56 -29.73 -0.64
N MET A 495 -5.71 -29.08 -0.67
CA MET A 495 -5.86 -27.66 -0.36
C MET A 495 -5.37 -27.33 1.06
N ALA A 496 -5.77 -28.10 2.07
CA ALA A 496 -5.32 -27.89 3.44
C ALA A 496 -3.79 -28.05 3.56
N ALA A 497 -3.20 -29.05 2.88
CA ALA A 497 -1.77 -29.28 2.84
C ALA A 497 -1.02 -28.11 2.16
N MET A 498 -1.56 -27.60 1.04
CA MET A 498 -0.99 -26.45 0.32
C MET A 498 -1.06 -25.16 1.13
N ILE A 499 -2.20 -24.88 1.78
CA ILE A 499 -2.35 -23.74 2.69
C ILE A 499 -1.29 -23.84 3.79
N LEU A 500 -1.18 -24.99 4.46
CA LEU A 500 -0.17 -25.20 5.49
C LEU A 500 1.26 -24.97 4.96
N GLY A 501 1.56 -25.48 3.76
CA GLY A 501 2.84 -25.27 3.08
C GLY A 501 3.17 -23.80 2.88
N VAL A 502 2.24 -23.02 2.31
CA VAL A 502 2.41 -21.57 2.11
C VAL A 502 2.62 -20.85 3.43
N LEU A 503 1.87 -21.20 4.49
CA LEU A 503 2.02 -20.59 5.81
C LEU A 503 3.36 -20.90 6.45
N VAL A 504 3.86 -22.14 6.33
CA VAL A 504 5.19 -22.54 6.82
C VAL A 504 6.28 -21.80 6.06
N ILE A 505 6.20 -21.76 4.72
CA ILE A 505 7.16 -21.04 3.87
C ILE A 505 7.15 -19.54 4.19
N GLY A 506 5.97 -18.92 4.25
CA GLY A 506 5.80 -17.52 4.57
C GLY A 506 6.34 -17.16 5.95
N THR A 507 6.10 -18.00 6.96
CA THR A 507 6.64 -17.80 8.32
C THR A 507 8.16 -17.91 8.33
N GLY A 508 8.72 -18.89 7.62
CA GLY A 508 10.16 -19.06 7.49
C GLY A 508 10.85 -17.89 6.77
N LEU A 509 10.21 -17.36 5.73
CA LEU A 509 10.69 -16.18 5.01
C LEU A 509 10.61 -14.91 5.83
N LEU A 510 9.50 -14.66 6.52
CA LEU A 510 9.35 -13.50 7.40
C LEU A 510 10.43 -13.46 8.49
N HIS A 511 10.86 -14.63 8.99
CA HIS A 511 12.00 -14.68 9.92
C HIS A 511 13.29 -14.19 9.27
N SER A 512 13.61 -14.66 8.06
CA SER A 512 14.79 -14.20 7.32
C SER A 512 14.72 -12.72 6.94
N VAL A 513 13.53 -12.19 6.65
CA VAL A 513 13.29 -10.75 6.40
C VAL A 513 13.60 -9.91 7.62
N ARG A 514 13.30 -10.39 8.83
CA ARG A 514 13.65 -9.66 10.06
C ARG A 514 15.15 -9.53 10.27
N THR A 515 15.88 -10.59 9.95
CA THR A 515 17.35 -10.63 10.04
C THR A 515 18.04 -9.98 8.85
N ALA A 516 17.28 -9.60 7.82
CA ALA A 516 17.84 -8.96 6.64
C ALA A 516 18.17 -7.49 6.92
N PRO A 517 19.17 -6.93 6.22
CA PRO A 517 19.53 -5.52 6.34
C PRO A 517 18.33 -4.59 6.17
N ASP A 518 18.25 -3.57 7.02
CA ASP A 518 17.21 -2.55 6.96
C ASP A 518 17.67 -1.28 6.21
N GLY A 519 18.96 -1.17 5.92
CA GLY A 519 19.59 -0.08 5.16
C GLY A 519 20.46 0.82 6.03
N SER A 520 20.35 0.71 7.36
CA SER A 520 21.23 1.42 8.30
C SER A 520 22.70 1.11 8.07
N GLU A 521 23.02 -0.09 7.60
CA GLU A 521 24.40 -0.51 7.33
C GLU A 521 25.04 0.29 6.19
N VAL A 522 24.25 0.69 5.18
CA VAL A 522 24.74 1.54 4.09
C VAL A 522 24.83 3.00 4.53
N ASP A 523 23.91 3.45 5.39
CA ASP A 523 23.95 4.80 5.96
C ASP A 523 25.18 4.97 6.88
N ASP A 524 25.48 3.97 7.73
CA ASP A 524 26.68 3.92 8.57
C ASP A 524 27.95 3.93 7.71
N TYR A 525 27.97 3.12 6.65
CA TYR A 525 29.08 3.10 5.70
C TYR A 525 29.26 4.44 4.98
N GLN A 526 28.17 5.08 4.57
CA GLN A 526 28.19 6.43 3.99
C GLN A 526 28.74 7.45 4.99
N SER A 527 28.35 7.36 6.26
CA SER A 527 28.87 8.24 7.32
C SER A 527 30.37 8.07 7.51
N GLN A 528 30.88 6.83 7.51
CA GLN A 528 32.32 6.56 7.60
C GLN A 528 33.08 7.14 6.41
N LEU A 529 32.57 6.95 5.18
CA LEU A 529 33.17 7.52 3.99
C LEU A 529 33.12 9.05 3.97
N ALA A 530 32.05 9.66 4.51
CA ALA A 530 31.94 11.10 4.65
C ALA A 530 33.04 11.68 5.55
N THR A 531 33.34 11.02 6.68
CA THR A 531 34.45 11.41 7.55
C THR A 531 35.80 11.29 6.86
N ILE A 532 36.09 10.14 6.25
CA ILE A 532 37.38 9.88 5.58
C ILE A 532 37.62 10.85 4.41
N THR A 533 36.60 11.10 3.59
CA THR A 533 36.75 11.99 2.43
C THR A 533 36.80 13.47 2.81
N ALA A 534 36.25 13.86 3.96
CA ALA A 534 36.43 15.20 4.52
C ALA A 534 37.85 15.42 5.05
N GLU A 535 38.45 14.41 5.71
CA GLU A 535 39.84 14.47 6.21
C GLU A 535 40.86 14.57 5.07
N ASN A 536 40.63 13.90 3.94
CA ASN A 536 41.55 13.93 2.79
C ASN A 536 41.52 15.26 2.00
N GLN A 537 40.60 16.17 2.30
CA GLN A 537 40.46 17.48 1.64
C GLN A 537 40.83 18.66 2.55
N ALA A 538 41.06 18.39 3.84
CA ALA A 538 41.58 19.35 4.83
C ALA A 538 43.12 19.30 4.85
#